data_AF-A0A4V1LRW7-F1
#
_entry.id   AF-A0A4V1LRW7-F1
#
_cell.length_a   1.000
_cell.length_b   1.000
_cell.length_c   1.000
_cell.angle_alpha   90.00
_cell.angle_beta   90.00
_cell.angle_gamma   90.00
#
_symmetry.space_group_name_H-M   'P 1'
#
loop_
_entity.id
_entity.type
_entity.pdbx_description
1 polymer ?
#
loop_
_entity_poly.entity_id
_entity_poly.type
_entity_poly.pdbx_seq_one_letter_code
_entity_poly.pdbx_strand_id
1 'polypeptide(L)'
;MVIFKAWAPPLGLGWGKWIDLYEHAGNRSVKVSFDSESQAKSTFDIEIKESGRNMTKRYVGPTSVRVTSHDCYCITKVRFKSHTLGQNIRIEVK
;
A
#
# COMPACT_ATOMS: atom_id res chain seq x y z
N MET A 1 4.74 5.57 14.88
CA MET A 1 3.83 5.81 13.74
C MET A 1 4.63 6.45 12.63
N VAL A 2 4.61 5.86 11.43
CA VAL A 2 5.34 6.36 10.25
C VAL A 2 4.33 6.65 9.14
N ILE A 3 4.48 7.79 8.46
CA ILE A 3 3.58 8.24 7.39
C ILE A 3 4.34 8.24 6.07
N PHE A 4 3.75 7.62 5.05
CA PHE A 4 4.25 7.67 3.68
C PHE A 4 3.23 8.35 2.77
N LYS A 5 3.73 8.91 1.67
CA LYS A 5 2.90 9.47 0.61
C LYS A 5 3.14 8.72 -0.69
N ALA A 6 2.04 8.44 -1.37
CA ALA A 6 2.05 7.71 -2.63
C ALA A 6 1.14 8.38 -3.64
N TRP A 7 1.36 8.07 -4.92
CA TRP A 7 0.49 8.51 -5.98
C TRP A 7 -0.14 7.30 -6.68
N ALA A 8 -1.46 7.30 -6.73
CA ALA A 8 -2.25 6.38 -7.53
C ALA A 8 -2.52 7.05 -8.89
N PRO A 9 -2.01 6.51 -10.01
CA PRO A 9 -2.25 7.08 -11.32
C PRO A 9 -3.74 7.07 -11.68
N PRO A 10 -4.22 8.02 -12.51
CA PRO A 10 -5.57 8.02 -13.06
C PRO A 10 -5.87 6.76 -13.88
N LEU A 11 -7.17 6.52 -14.10
CA LEU A 11 -7.65 5.38 -14.85
C LEU A 11 -6.95 5.28 -16.22
N GLY A 12 -6.45 4.09 -16.56
CA GLY A 12 -5.77 3.82 -17.83
C GLY A 12 -4.23 3.86 -17.77
N LEU A 13 -3.64 4.50 -16.76
CA LEU A 13 -2.17 4.51 -16.59
C LEU A 13 -1.61 3.31 -15.80
N GLY A 14 -2.49 2.39 -15.40
CA GLY A 14 -2.10 1.16 -14.72
C GLY A 14 -1.67 1.40 -13.26
N TRP A 15 -0.70 0.62 -12.80
CA TRP A 15 -0.22 0.67 -11.43
C TRP A 15 0.84 1.76 -11.22
N GLY A 16 0.76 2.44 -10.09
CA GLY A 16 1.82 3.33 -9.62
C GLY A 16 3.11 2.58 -9.26
N LYS A 17 4.14 3.34 -8.91
CA LYS A 17 5.43 2.80 -8.46
C LYS A 17 5.26 2.05 -7.14
N TRP A 18 6.09 1.03 -6.95
CA TRP A 18 6.26 0.38 -5.65
C TRP A 18 6.92 1.35 -4.67
N ILE A 19 6.42 1.37 -3.44
CA ILE A 19 6.93 2.16 -2.33
C ILE A 19 7.26 1.20 -1.20
N ASP A 20 8.46 1.35 -0.66
CA ASP A 20 8.95 0.53 0.43
C ASP A 20 8.44 1.14 1.76
N LEU A 21 7.64 0.37 2.50
CA LEU A 21 7.03 0.81 3.76
C LEU A 21 7.95 0.57 4.96
N TYR A 22 8.45 -0.66 5.10
CA TYR A 22 9.37 -1.02 6.17
C TYR A 22 10.07 -2.33 5.86
N GLU A 23 11.26 -2.46 6.44
CA GLU A 23 12.02 -3.70 6.51
C GLU A 23 11.73 -4.40 7.83
N HIS A 24 11.71 -5.73 7.81
CA HIS A 24 11.54 -6.54 9.02
C HIS A 24 12.18 -7.91 8.87
N ALA A 25 12.55 -8.48 10.01
CA ALA A 25 13.04 -9.84 10.16
C ALA A 25 12.12 -10.63 11.09
N GLY A 26 11.78 -11.85 10.71
CA GLY A 26 10.96 -12.75 11.52
C GLY A 26 9.46 -12.41 11.49
N ASN A 27 8.75 -12.82 12.53
CA ASN A 27 7.31 -12.63 12.64
C ASN A 27 6.97 -11.19 13.03
N ARG A 28 6.20 -10.49 12.19
CA ARG A 28 5.77 -9.12 12.46
C ARG A 28 4.32 -8.92 12.02
N SER A 29 3.54 -8.20 12.81
CA SER A 29 2.18 -7.80 12.45
C SER A 29 2.01 -6.31 12.69
N VAL A 30 1.63 -5.57 11.65
CA VAL A 30 1.55 -4.11 11.65
C VAL A 30 0.22 -3.68 11.06
N LYS A 31 -0.42 -2.64 11.61
CA LYS A 31 -1.63 -2.08 11.01
C LYS A 31 -1.24 -1.00 10.01
N VAL A 32 -1.71 -1.11 8.78
CA VAL A 32 -1.49 -0.13 7.73
C VAL A 32 -2.83 0.46 7.31
N SER A 33 -2.97 1.78 7.40
CA SER A 33 -4.13 2.53 6.92
C SER A 33 -3.82 3.24 5.61
N PHE A 34 -4.78 3.27 4.70
CA PHE A 34 -4.68 3.87 3.39
C PHE A 34 -5.84 4.84 3.18
N ASP A 35 -5.51 6.12 3.08
CA ASP A 35 -6.48 7.21 2.92
C ASP A 35 -6.15 8.05 1.70
N SER A 36 -7.15 8.61 1.05
CA SER A 36 -6.94 9.58 -0.03
C SER A 36 -6.87 11.00 0.54
N GLU A 37 -5.78 11.72 0.24
CA GLU A 37 -5.61 13.16 0.53
C GLU A 37 -6.11 14.04 -0.61
N SER A 38 -6.59 13.45 -1.71
CA SER A 38 -7.10 14.20 -2.86
C SER A 38 -8.50 14.78 -2.60
N GLN A 39 -8.75 15.99 -3.11
CA GLN A 39 -10.06 16.66 -3.00
C GLN A 39 -11.18 15.86 -3.67
N ALA A 40 -10.88 15.20 -4.80
CA ALA A 40 -11.80 14.29 -5.46
C ALA A 40 -11.70 12.89 -4.83
N LYS A 41 -12.74 12.50 -4.08
CA LYS A 41 -12.83 11.17 -3.49
C LYS A 41 -13.03 10.13 -4.59
N SER A 42 -12.11 9.16 -4.68
CA SER A 42 -12.25 8.01 -5.56
C SER A 42 -11.65 6.77 -4.91
N THR A 43 -12.17 5.60 -5.27
CA THR A 43 -11.60 4.33 -4.79
C THR A 43 -10.32 4.00 -5.56
N PHE A 44 -9.50 3.16 -4.95
CA PHE A 44 -8.24 2.73 -5.53
C PHE A 44 -7.90 1.30 -5.10
N ASP A 45 -7.32 0.54 -6.01
CA ASP A 45 -6.71 -0.74 -5.70
C ASP A 45 -5.39 -0.52 -4.96
N ILE A 46 -5.14 -1.38 -3.99
CA ILE A 46 -3.93 -1.44 -3.18
C ILE A 46 -3.32 -2.81 -3.40
N GLU A 47 -2.04 -2.86 -3.75
CA GLU A 47 -1.30 -4.13 -3.82
C GLU A 47 -0.09 -4.08 -2.91
N ILE A 48 -0.01 -5.05 -2.00
CA ILE A 48 1.05 -5.19 -1.01
C ILE A 48 1.88 -6.43 -1.36
N LYS A 49 3.19 -6.28 -1.37
CA LYS A 49 4.16 -7.36 -1.62
C LYS A 49 5.21 -7.39 -0.52
N GLU A 50 5.63 -8.58 -0.12
CA GLU A 50 6.80 -8.77 0.73
C GLU A 50 7.99 -9.16 -0.15
N SER A 51 9.04 -8.35 -0.17
CA SER A 51 10.25 -8.62 -0.94
C SER A 51 10.91 -9.88 -0.39
N GLY A 52 10.86 -10.98 -1.15
CA GLY A 52 11.22 -12.34 -0.69
C GLY A 52 10.07 -13.34 -0.85
N ARG A 53 8.84 -12.87 -1.09
CA ARG A 53 7.68 -13.70 -1.41
C ARG A 53 7.08 -13.31 -2.76
N ASN A 54 6.67 -14.31 -3.54
CA ASN A 54 6.02 -14.09 -4.84
C ASN A 54 4.53 -13.78 -4.73
N MET A 55 3.95 -13.88 -3.54
CA MET A 55 2.54 -13.57 -3.31
C MET A 55 2.33 -12.08 -3.07
N THR A 56 1.39 -11.49 -3.80
CA THR A 56 0.85 -10.16 -3.51
C THR A 56 -0.53 -10.28 -2.88
N LYS A 57 -0.85 -9.36 -1.96
CA LYS A 57 -2.19 -9.21 -1.39
C LYS A 57 -2.83 -7.96 -1.98
N ARG A 58 -4.09 -8.06 -2.37
CA ARG A 58 -4.86 -6.96 -2.96
C ARG A 58 -6.00 -6.55 -2.06
N TYR A 59 -6.22 -5.24 -1.98
CA TYR A 59 -7.30 -4.62 -1.22
C TYR A 59 -7.87 -3.44 -2.01
N VAL A 60 -9.05 -2.97 -1.64
CA VAL A 60 -9.65 -1.76 -2.20
C VAL A 60 -9.70 -0.70 -1.10
N GLY A 61 -9.15 0.48 -1.40
CA GLY A 61 -9.09 1.63 -0.51
C GLY A 61 -10.14 2.71 -0.84
N PRO A 62 -10.38 3.66 0.09
CA PRO A 62 -9.73 3.82 1.40
C PRO A 62 -10.04 2.70 2.39
N THR A 63 -9.04 2.19 3.12
CA THR A 63 -9.23 1.07 4.07
C THR A 63 -8.05 0.95 5.05
N SER A 64 -8.21 0.12 6.09
CA SER A 64 -7.09 -0.27 6.97
C SER A 64 -6.98 -1.78 7.06
N VAL A 65 -5.76 -2.30 6.95
CA VAL A 65 -5.49 -3.74 6.93
C VAL A 65 -4.36 -4.08 7.90
N ARG A 66 -4.35 -5.32 8.38
CA ARG A 66 -3.26 -5.85 9.17
C ARG A 66 -2.33 -6.65 8.26
N VAL A 67 -1.10 -6.17 8.10
CA VAL A 67 -0.05 -6.86 7.34
C VAL A 67 0.70 -7.73 8.34
N THR A 68 0.52 -9.04 8.20
CA THR A 68 1.26 -10.04 8.99
C THR A 68 2.25 -10.76 8.09
N SER A 69 3.48 -10.75 8.55
CA SER A 69 4.67 -11.34 7.95
C SER A 69 5.12 -12.50 8.83
N HIS A 70 5.52 -13.61 8.21
CA HIS A 70 5.93 -14.81 8.94
C HIS A 70 7.34 -15.25 8.53
N ASP A 71 8.24 -15.43 9.49
CA ASP A 71 9.58 -16.00 9.33
C ASP A 71 10.30 -15.58 8.04
N CYS A 72 10.40 -14.27 7.78
CA CYS A 72 11.15 -13.78 6.64
C CYS A 72 11.93 -12.51 6.96
N TYR A 73 13.06 -12.33 6.27
CA TYR A 73 13.73 -11.04 6.14
C TYR A 73 13.20 -10.39 4.87
N CYS A 74 12.25 -9.47 5.01
CA CYS A 74 11.48 -8.94 3.89
C CYS A 74 11.33 -7.42 3.98
N ILE A 75 11.29 -6.79 2.80
CA ILE A 75 10.86 -5.40 2.66
C ILE A 75 9.40 -5.40 2.23
N THR A 76 8.50 -4.85 3.04
CA THR A 76 7.10 -4.69 2.66
C THR A 76 6.98 -3.51 1.70
N LYS A 77 6.47 -3.77 0.51
CA LYS A 77 6.24 -2.79 -0.56
C LYS A 77 4.76 -2.65 -0.85
N VAL A 78 4.33 -1.46 -1.26
CA VAL A 78 2.96 -1.20 -1.69
C VAL A 78 2.92 -0.40 -2.98
N ARG A 79 1.89 -0.62 -3.81
CA ARG A 79 1.57 0.23 -4.96
C ARG A 79 0.06 0.39 -5.07
N PHE A 80 -0.35 1.42 -5.83
CA PHE A 80 -1.74 1.83 -5.94
C PHE A 80 -2.16 1.98 -7.40
N LYS A 81 -3.44 1.78 -7.68
CA LYS A 81 -4.05 2.06 -8.97
C LYS A 81 -5.40 2.71 -8.73
N SER A 82 -5.64 3.90 -9.27
CA SER A 82 -6.95 4.53 -9.10
C SER A 82 -7.98 3.98 -10.10
N HIS A 83 -9.24 4.01 -9.69
CA HIS A 83 -10.37 3.64 -10.55
C HIS A 83 -10.90 4.79 -11.40
N THR A 84 -10.61 6.05 -11.05
CA THR A 84 -11.10 7.19 -11.85
C THR A 84 -10.01 8.24 -12.07
N LEU A 85 -9.65 9.00 -11.04
CA LEU A 85 -8.76 10.16 -11.10
C LEU A 85 -7.44 9.89 -10.37
N GLY A 86 -6.39 10.61 -10.73
CA GLY A 86 -5.12 10.53 -10.01
C GLY A 86 -5.31 10.95 -8.55
N GLN A 87 -4.79 10.15 -7.61
CA GLN A 87 -4.97 10.40 -6.18
C GLN A 87 -3.66 10.38 -5.41
N ASN A 88 -3.54 11.31 -4.47
CA ASN A 88 -2.49 11.29 -3.47
C ASN A 88 -2.97 10.42 -2.31
N ILE A 89 -2.26 9.35 -2.03
CA ILE A 89 -2.59 8.39 -0.99
C ILE A 89 -1.66 8.62 0.21
N ARG A 90 -2.26 8.82 1.37
CA ARG A 90 -1.59 8.81 2.66
C ARG A 90 -1.62 7.41 3.23
N ILE A 91 -0.45 6.95 3.66
CA ILE A 91 -0.25 5.62 4.20
C ILE A 91 0.23 5.78 5.64
N GLU A 92 -0.49 5.23 6.60
CA GLU A 92 -0.10 5.27 8.01
C GLU A 92 0.26 3.87 8.49
N VAL A 93 1.48 3.70 9.00
CA VAL A 93 1.98 2.45 9.55
C VAL A 93 2.04 2.56 11.08
N LYS A 94 1.29 1.70 11.77
CA LYS A 94 1.14 1.64 13.24
C LYS A 94 1.55 0.29 13.79
#